data_AF-A0A078BQR2-F1
#
_entry.id   AF-A0A078BQR2-F1
#
_cell.length_a   1.000
_cell.length_b   1.000
_cell.length_c   1.000
_cell.angle_alpha   90.00
_cell.angle_beta   90.00
_cell.angle_gamma   90.00
#
_symmetry.space_group_name_H-M   'P 1'
#
loop_
_entity.id
_entity.type
_entity.pdbx_description
1 polymer ?
#
loop_
_entity_poly.entity_id
_entity_poly.type
_entity_poly.pdbx_seq_one_letter_code
_entity_poly.pdbx_strand_id
1 'polypeptide(L)' 'MHSTSSPPPLPAHGADAPDLPEILMSVVQVLMDQGWAASKISDDLRQTASVVELMHKTRGVPQ' A
#
# COMPACT_ATOMS: atom_id res chain seq x y z
N MET A 1 -13.67 48.65 9.90
CA MET A 1 -13.07 47.92 8.77
C MET A 1 -12.18 46.84 9.41
N HIS A 2 -12.68 45.62 9.62
CA HIS A 2 -11.89 44.54 10.22
C HIS A 2 -11.56 43.52 9.13
N SER A 3 -10.30 43.50 8.70
CA SER A 3 -9.75 42.46 7.84
C SER A 3 -9.70 41.16 8.64
N THR A 4 -10.62 40.24 8.36
CA THR A 4 -10.50 38.85 8.79
C THR A 4 -9.29 38.25 8.08
N SER A 5 -8.15 38.23 8.77
CA SER A 5 -6.95 37.53 8.32
C SER A 5 -7.24 36.03 8.41
N SER A 6 -7.79 35.46 7.34
CA SER A 6 -7.93 34.01 7.20
C SER A 6 -6.56 33.36 7.40
N PRO A 7 -6.43 32.31 8.24
CA PRO A 7 -5.20 31.53 8.29
C PRO A 7 -4.94 30.90 6.92
N PRO A 8 -3.67 30.69 6.52
CA PRO A 8 -3.36 30.00 5.28
C PRO A 8 -4.02 28.61 5.31
N PRO A 9 -4.54 28.11 4.18
CA PRO A 9 -5.03 26.74 4.13
C PRO A 9 -3.87 25.83 4.55
N LEU A 10 -4.11 25.03 5.58
CA LEU A 10 -3.23 23.92 5.93
C LEU A 10 -2.99 23.13 4.64
N PRO A 11 -1.74 22.73 4.32
CA PRO A 11 -1.51 21.86 3.18
C PRO A 11 -2.48 20.70 3.30
N ALA A 12 -3.30 20.52 2.27
CA ALA A 12 -4.28 19.44 2.25
C ALA A 12 -3.55 18.17 2.64
N HIS A 13 -3.94 17.54 3.75
CA HIS A 13 -3.38 16.26 4.20
C HIS A 13 -3.83 15.10 3.27
N GLY A 14 -3.91 15.38 1.97
CA GLY A 14 -4.16 14.46 0.88
C GLY A 14 -3.04 14.53 -0.16
N ALA A 15 -1.84 14.95 0.24
CA ALA A 15 -0.66 14.73 -0.56
C ALA A 15 -0.24 13.27 -0.44
N ASP A 16 -0.46 12.53 -1.52
CA ASP A 16 0.48 11.51 -1.98
C ASP A 16 0.68 10.32 -1.03
N ALA A 17 -0.41 9.68 -0.58
CA ALA A 17 -0.28 8.28 -0.20
C ALA A 17 -0.15 7.51 -1.53
N PRO A 18 1.01 6.89 -1.82
CA PRO A 18 1.15 6.12 -3.06
C PRO A 18 0.06 5.07 -3.09
N ASP A 19 -0.64 4.98 -4.22
CA ASP A 19 -1.72 4.01 -4.36
C ASP A 19 -1.11 2.62 -4.13
N LEU A 20 -1.79 1.75 -3.39
CA LEU A 20 -1.31 0.40 -3.08
C LEU A 20 -0.68 -0.33 -4.30
N PRO A 21 -1.26 -0.28 -5.52
CA PRO A 21 -0.62 -0.80 -6.74
C PRO A 21 0.74 -0.17 -7.09
N GLU A 22 0.95 1.13 -6.85
CA GLU A 22 2.22 1.82 -7.13
C GLU A 22 3.32 1.38 -6.15
N ILE A 23 2.97 1.17 -4.88
CA ILE A 23 3.88 0.64 -3.87
C ILE A 23 4.30 -0.79 -4.26
N LEU A 24 3.33 -1.63 -4.65
CA LEU A 24 3.59 -2.99 -5.09
C LEU A 24 4.51 -3.02 -6.31
N MET A 25 4.29 -2.15 -7.30
CA MET A 25 5.18 -2.01 -8.46
C MET A 25 6.59 -1.63 -8.05
N SER A 26 6.75 -0.67 -7.14
CA SER A 26 8.06 -0.25 -6.63
C SER A 26 8.79 -1.39 -5.91
N VAL A 27 8.09 -2.15 -5.07
CA VAL A 27 8.66 -3.31 -4.37
C VAL A 27 9.09 -4.40 -5.36
N VAL A 28 8.26 -4.71 -6.36
CA VAL A 28 8.59 -5.69 -7.41
C VAL A 28 9.83 -5.23 -8.19
N GLN A 29 9.91 -3.95 -8.57
CA GLN A 29 11.08 -3.40 -9.27
C GLN A 29 12.35 -3.50 -8.44
N VAL A 30 12.31 -3.15 -7.16
CA VAL A 30 13.46 -3.27 -6.25
C VAL A 30 13.90 -4.72 -6.11
N LEU A 31 12.97 -5.67 -5.99
CA LEU A 31 13.31 -7.09 -5.90
C LEU A 31 13.96 -7.60 -7.18
N MET A 32 13.47 -7.17 -8.35
CA MET A 32 14.09 -7.51 -9.64
C MET A 32 15.50 -6.93 -9.78
N ASP A 33 15.73 -5.70 -9.32
CA ASP A 33 17.06 -5.05 -9.31
C ASP A 33 18.05 -5.79 -8.40
N GLN A 34 17.57 -6.35 -7.28
CA GLN A 34 18.33 -7.24 -6.39
C GLN A 34 18.60 -8.65 -6.98
N GLY A 35 18.21 -8.89 -8.23
CA GLY A 35 18.45 -10.15 -8.94
C GLY A 35 17.40 -11.24 -8.70
N TRP A 36 16.25 -10.89 -8.13
CA TRP A 36 15.17 -11.87 -7.96
C TRP A 36 14.43 -12.11 -9.26
N ALA A 37 14.16 -13.37 -9.57
CA ALA A 37 13.35 -13.74 -10.72
C ALA A 37 11.90 -13.30 -10.53
N ALA A 38 11.32 -12.66 -11.54
CA ALA A 38 9.91 -12.22 -11.53
C ALA A 38 8.94 -13.34 -11.18
N SER A 39 9.19 -14.57 -11.66
CA SER A 39 8.37 -15.75 -11.32
C SER A 39 8.36 -16.05 -9.81
N LYS A 40 9.50 -15.87 -9.13
CA LYS A 40 9.62 -16.09 -7.69
C LYS A 40 8.90 -15.00 -6.90
N ILE A 41 9.00 -13.74 -7.34
CA ILE A 41 8.31 -12.59 -6.73
C ILE A 41 6.79 -12.78 -6.82
N SER A 42 6.27 -13.15 -8.00
CA SER A 42 4.85 -13.41 -8.20
C SER A 42 4.32 -14.59 -7.38
N ASP A 43 5.12 -15.64 -7.21
CA ASP A 43 4.74 -16.81 -6.41
C ASP A 43 4.67 -16.46 -4.91
N ASP A 44 5.65 -15.71 -4.41
CA ASP A 44 5.71 -15.26 -3.02
C ASP A 44 4.58 -14.27 -2.68
N LEU A 45 4.27 -13.35 -3.61
CA LEU A 45 3.12 -12.46 -3.52
C LEU A 45 1.79 -13.24 -3.50
N ARG A 46 1.64 -14.26 -4.36
CA ARG A 46 0.44 -15.10 -4.42
C ARG A 46 0.25 -15.90 -3.13
N GLN A 47 1.34 -16.46 -2.60
CA GLN A 47 1.33 -17.18 -1.34
C GLN A 47 0.97 -16.27 -0.16
N THR A 48 1.56 -15.07 -0.12
CA THR A 48 1.26 -14.05 0.89
C THR A 48 -0.21 -13.63 0.82
N ALA A 49 -0.74 -13.38 -0.37
CA ALA A 49 -2.16 -13.06 -0.57
C ALA A 49 -3.07 -14.19 -0.07
N SER A 50 -2.75 -15.45 -0.41
CA SER A 50 -3.50 -16.62 0.08
C SER A 50 -3.49 -16.74 1.60
N VAL A 51 -2.37 -16.42 2.26
CA VAL A 51 -2.24 -16.44 3.72
C VAL A 51 -3.06 -15.32 4.37
N VAL A 52 -3.06 -14.12 3.78
CA VAL A 52 -3.89 -12.99 4.24
C VAL A 52 -5.37 -13.30 4.07
N GLU A 53 -5.77 -13.87 2.93
CA GLU A 53 -7.16 -14.31 2.69
C GLU A 53 -7.58 -15.42 3.66
N LEU A 54 -6.71 -16.40 3.93
CA LEU A 54 -6.96 -17.44 4.93
C LEU A 54 -7.15 -16.86 6.33
N MET A 55 -6.31 -15.89 6.73
CA MET A 55 -6.43 -15.19 8.01
C MET A 55 -7.70 -14.33 8.10
N HIS A 56 -8.10 -13.67 7.01
CA HIS A 56 -9.37 -12.95 6.95
C HIS A 56 -10.57 -13.91 7.09
N LYS A 57 -10.51 -15.06 6.42
CA LYS A 57 -11.53 -16.10 6.49
C LYS A 57 -11.63 -16.75 7.87
N THR A 58 -10.50 -16.97 8.55
CA THR A 58 -10.48 -17.55 9.90
C THR A 58 -10.86 -16.55 11.00
N ARG A 59 -10.60 -15.24 10.81
CA ARG A 59 -11.16 -14.18 11.68
C ARG A 59 -12.66 -13.97 11.49
N GLY A 60 -13.27 -14.51 10.44
CA GLY A 60 -14.71 -14.49 10.19
C GLY A 60 -15.50 -15.59 10.90
N VAL A 61 -14.88 -16.41 11.75
CA VAL A 61 -15.58 -17.36 12.61
C VAL A 61 -15.93 -16.64 13.92
N PRO A 62 -17.21 -16.39 14.23
CA PRO A 62 -17.58 -15.87 15.54
C PRO A 62 -17.15 -16.87 16.61
N GLN A 63 -16.45 -16.39 17.64
CA GLN A 63 -16.17 -17.17 18.85
C GLN A 63 -17.46 -17.59 19.55
#